data_AF-A0A150PXB0-F1
#
_entry.id   AF-A0A150PXB0-F1
#
_cell.length_a   1.000
_cell.length_b   1.000
_cell.length_c   1.000
_cell.angle_alpha   90.00
_cell.angle_beta   90.00
_cell.angle_gamma   90.00
#
_symmetry.space_group_name_H-M   'P 1'
#
loop_
_entity.id
_entity.type
_entity.pdbx_description
1 polymer ?
#
loop_
_entity_poly.entity_id
_entity_poly.type
_entity_poly.pdbx_seq_one_letter_code
_entity_poly.pdbx_strand_id
1 'polypeptide(L)'
;MLPGGAPMPSFEGATRWLHGEPTPAALEGGPVVVQFWAVSCSLCKDDLPTLRAWKDRYGPRGVRFVSVHMPRQESDTRVDRVEAVVTESGMDEPVAIDNAHAEAFGIALGRRGAR
;
A
#
# COMPACT_ATOMS: atom_id res chain seq x y z
N MET A 1 24.91 5.33 -5.17
CA MET A 1 24.61 4.19 -4.27
C MET A 1 23.74 4.75 -3.17
N LEU A 2 22.45 4.41 -3.13
CA LEU A 2 21.60 4.79 -1.99
C LEU A 2 22.26 4.16 -0.74
N PRO A 3 22.43 4.92 0.36
CA PRO A 3 22.96 4.35 1.60
C PRO A 3 22.10 3.13 1.95
N GLY A 4 22.75 2.03 2.39
CA GLY A 4 22.08 0.75 2.67
C GLY A 4 20.79 1.01 3.43
N GLY A 5 19.66 0.82 2.74
CA GLY A 5 18.35 1.23 3.22
C GLY A 5 17.96 0.43 4.45
N ALA A 6 17.07 1.00 5.26
CA ALA A 6 16.37 0.22 6.26
C ALA A 6 15.74 -1.03 5.58
N PRO A 7 15.71 -2.18 6.28
CA PRO A 7 15.03 -3.36 5.75
C PRO A 7 13.60 -3.00 5.34
N MET A 8 13.08 -3.71 4.34
CA MET A 8 11.68 -3.55 3.95
C MET A 8 10.81 -3.71 5.21
N PRO A 9 9.89 -2.78 5.47
CA PRO A 9 8.98 -2.93 6.59
C PRO A 9 8.16 -4.21 6.44
N SER A 10 7.80 -4.81 7.58
CA SER A 10 6.84 -5.91 7.61
C SER A 10 5.44 -5.42 7.24
N PHE A 11 4.61 -6.32 6.75
CA PHE A 11 3.18 -6.09 6.51
C PHE A 11 2.29 -6.82 7.52
N GLU A 12 2.85 -7.28 8.63
CA GLU A 12 2.14 -7.98 9.73
C GLU A 12 0.95 -7.20 10.32
N GLY A 13 0.89 -5.88 10.09
CA GLY A 13 -0.25 -5.04 10.49
C GLY A 13 -1.50 -5.21 9.64
N ALA A 14 -1.42 -5.89 8.50
CA ALA A 14 -2.55 -6.10 7.61
C ALA A 14 -3.62 -6.96 8.29
N THR A 15 -4.76 -6.33 8.58
CA THR A 15 -5.96 -7.01 9.09
C THR A 15 -6.60 -7.94 8.04
N ARG A 16 -6.38 -7.64 6.76
CA ARG A 16 -6.85 -8.43 5.62
C ARG A 16 -6.03 -8.10 4.38
N TRP A 17 -5.91 -9.07 3.48
CA TRP A 17 -5.35 -8.90 2.14
C TRP A 17 -6.43 -9.06 1.07
N LEU A 18 -6.41 -8.17 0.08
CA LEU A 18 -7.08 -8.35 -1.20
C LEU A 18 -6.02 -8.73 -2.25
N HIS A 19 -6.40 -9.61 -3.18
CA HIS A 19 -5.49 -10.21 -4.17
C HIS A 19 -4.35 -11.06 -3.59
N GLY A 20 -4.46 -11.44 -2.31
CA GLY A 20 -3.52 -12.32 -1.61
C GLY A 20 -2.32 -11.57 -1.01
N GLU A 21 -1.76 -12.14 0.05
CA GLU A 21 -0.53 -11.65 0.67
C GLU A 21 0.68 -12.00 -0.22
N PRO A 22 1.55 -11.02 -0.54
CA PRO A 22 2.76 -11.30 -1.28
C PRO A 22 3.75 -12.10 -0.42
N THR A 23 4.40 -13.10 -1.01
CA THR A 23 5.50 -13.78 -0.34
C THR A 23 6.71 -12.84 -0.24
N PRO A 24 7.59 -12.99 0.77
CA PRO A 24 8.82 -12.21 0.86
C PRO A 24 9.63 -12.22 -0.45
N ALA A 25 9.76 -13.41 -1.06
CA ALA A 25 10.42 -13.59 -2.35
C ALA A 25 9.76 -12.81 -3.50
N ALA A 26 8.44 -12.60 -3.48
CA ALA A 26 7.75 -11.78 -4.47
C ALA A 26 8.12 -10.30 -4.35
N LEU A 27 8.62 -9.87 -3.19
CA LEU A 27 8.98 -8.49 -2.89
C LEU A 27 10.50 -8.22 -2.97
N GLU A 28 11.32 -9.26 -2.99
CA GLU A 28 12.79 -9.17 -3.09
C GLU A 28 13.28 -9.03 -4.53
N GLY A 29 14.50 -8.52 -4.72
CA GLY A 29 15.18 -8.54 -6.03
C GLY A 29 14.83 -7.38 -6.98
N GLY A 30 14.24 -6.30 -6.45
CA GLY A 30 14.03 -5.06 -7.18
C GLY A 30 13.29 -4.01 -6.36
N PRO A 31 13.03 -2.83 -6.94
CA PRO A 31 12.29 -1.78 -6.25
C PRO A 31 10.86 -2.21 -5.93
N VAL A 32 10.39 -1.85 -4.74
CA VAL A 32 9.00 -2.02 -4.30
C VAL A 32 8.38 -0.64 -4.15
N VAL A 33 7.28 -0.40 -4.86
CA VAL A 33 6.42 0.76 -4.69
C VAL A 33 5.32 0.40 -3.70
N VAL A 34 5.29 1.09 -2.57
CA VAL A 34 4.22 0.97 -1.58
C VAL A 34 3.33 2.21 -1.66
N GLN A 35 2.07 2.04 -2.04
CA GLN A 35 1.09 3.13 -2.09
C GLN A 35 0.22 3.11 -0.85
N PHE A 36 0.16 4.22 -0.11
CA PHE A 36 -0.80 4.41 0.97
C PHE A 36 -2.02 5.17 0.47
N TRP A 37 -3.22 4.71 0.80
CA TRP A 37 -4.47 5.34 0.41
C TRP A 37 -5.57 5.09 1.43
N ALA A 38 -6.67 5.84 1.30
CA ALA A 38 -7.87 5.68 2.13
C ALA A 38 -9.13 5.90 1.29
N VAL A 39 -10.23 5.25 1.65
CA VAL A 39 -11.53 5.44 0.97
C VAL A 39 -11.98 6.91 1.00
N SER A 40 -11.75 7.65 2.08
CA SER A 40 -12.10 9.08 2.17
C SER A 40 -11.15 10.02 1.42
N CYS A 41 -10.03 9.53 0.86
CA CYS A 41 -8.98 10.38 0.30
C CYS A 41 -9.16 10.57 -1.21
N SER A 42 -9.81 11.67 -1.63
CA SER A 42 -10.02 11.95 -3.06
C SER A 42 -8.71 12.08 -3.84
N LEU A 43 -7.72 12.78 -3.29
CA LEU A 43 -6.41 12.93 -3.94
C LEU A 43 -5.72 11.58 -4.18
N CYS A 44 -5.82 10.66 -3.21
CA CYS A 44 -5.25 9.33 -3.35
C CYS A 44 -5.91 8.57 -4.52
N LYS A 45 -7.21 8.77 -4.73
CA LYS A 45 -7.96 8.14 -5.84
C LYS A 45 -7.59 8.73 -7.20
N ASP A 46 -7.34 10.04 -7.26
CA ASP A 46 -6.89 10.70 -8.48
C ASP A 46 -5.54 10.16 -8.98
N ASP A 47 -4.70 9.66 -8.06
CA ASP A 47 -3.40 9.06 -8.36
C ASP A 47 -3.46 7.57 -8.74
N LEU A 48 -4.56 6.86 -8.44
CA LEU A 48 -4.70 5.41 -8.73
C LEU A 48 -4.53 5.07 -10.22
N PRO A 49 -5.13 5.81 -11.17
CA PRO A 49 -4.91 5.56 -12.60
C PRO A 49 -3.43 5.69 -13.02
N THR A 50 -2.71 6.65 -12.42
CA THR A 50 -1.28 6.84 -12.69
C THR A 50 -0.46 5.67 -12.17
N LEU A 51 -0.76 5.17 -10.96
CA LEU A 51 -0.07 4.02 -10.40
C LEU A 51 -0.35 2.73 -11.16
N ARG A 52 -1.59 2.54 -11.63
CA ARG A 52 -1.92 1.46 -12.57
C ARG A 52 -1.07 1.53 -13.84
N ALA A 53 -0.96 2.71 -14.46
CA ALA A 53 -0.12 2.89 -15.65
C ALA A 53 1.38 2.63 -15.37
N TRP A 54 1.86 2.96 -14.17
CA TRP A 54 3.22 2.65 -13.75
C TRP A 54 3.43 1.16 -13.56
N LYS A 55 2.45 0.48 -12.96
CA LYS A 55 2.49 -0.98 -12.81
C LYS A 55 2.55 -1.68 -14.16
N ASP A 56 1.71 -1.29 -15.11
CA ASP A 56 1.73 -1.85 -16.47
C ASP A 56 3.09 -1.63 -17.16
N ARG A 57 3.72 -0.47 -16.95
CA ARG A 57 4.98 -0.10 -17.59
C ARG A 57 6.23 -0.71 -16.92
N TYR A 58 6.24 -0.79 -15.60
CA TYR A 58 7.43 -1.11 -14.80
C TYR A 58 7.34 -2.47 -14.11
N GLY A 59 6.15 -3.03 -13.92
CA GLY A 59 5.92 -4.39 -13.45
C GLY A 59 6.73 -5.43 -14.23
N PRO A 60 6.62 -5.48 -15.56
CA PRO A 60 7.43 -6.37 -16.41
C PRO A 60 8.94 -6.10 -16.35
N ARG A 61 9.37 -4.96 -15.79
CA ARG A 61 10.77 -4.58 -15.63
C ARG A 61 11.31 -4.88 -14.23
N GLY A 62 10.55 -5.59 -13.41
CA GLY A 62 10.94 -5.98 -12.06
C GLY A 62 10.66 -4.94 -10.98
N VAL A 63 9.81 -3.95 -11.23
CA VAL A 63 9.26 -3.11 -10.15
C VAL A 63 8.02 -3.78 -9.57
N ARG A 64 7.96 -3.88 -8.25
CA ARG A 64 6.85 -4.53 -7.53
C ARG A 64 5.95 -3.46 -6.93
N PHE A 65 4.66 -3.76 -6.81
CA PHE A 65 3.65 -2.82 -6.33
C PHE A 65 2.86 -3.48 -5.20
N VAL A 66 2.69 -2.77 -4.10
CA VAL A 66 1.83 -3.14 -2.98
C VAL A 66 1.05 -1.91 -2.57
N SER A 67 -0.25 -2.07 -2.37
CA SER A 67 -1.13 -0.99 -1.93
C SER A 67 -1.55 -1.23 -0.48
N VAL A 68 -1.58 -0.18 0.31
CA VAL A 68 -1.93 -0.22 1.74
C VAL A 68 -3.09 0.74 1.97
N HIS A 69 -4.26 0.17 2.25
CA HIS A 69 -5.41 0.92 2.70
C HIS A 69 -5.25 1.25 4.19
N MET A 70 -5.04 2.52 4.51
CA MET A 70 -4.90 3.04 5.88
C MET A 70 -6.08 3.99 6.17
N PRO A 71 -7.06 3.58 7.00
CA PRO A 71 -8.21 4.42 7.35
C PRO A 71 -7.78 5.79 7.86
N ARG A 72 -8.54 6.85 7.54
CA ARG A 72 -8.36 8.17 8.19
C ARG A 72 -9.53 8.54 9.10
N GLN A 73 -10.62 7.81 8.95
CA GLN A 73 -11.88 8.01 9.67
C GLN A 73 -12.60 6.67 9.79
N GLU A 74 -13.54 6.57 10.73
CA GLU A 74 -14.25 5.32 11.02
C GLU A 74 -14.92 4.71 9.78
N SER A 75 -15.46 5.54 8.89
CA SER A 75 -16.10 5.05 7.66
C SER A 75 -15.15 4.34 6.69
N ASP A 76 -13.84 4.61 6.77
CA ASP A 76 -12.84 3.96 5.92
C ASP A 76 -12.57 2.52 6.35
N THR A 77 -12.92 2.13 7.59
CA THR A 77 -12.74 0.75 8.07
C THR A 77 -13.70 -0.25 7.40
N ARG A 78 -14.69 0.26 6.67
CA ARG A 78 -15.67 -0.54 5.93
C ARG A 78 -15.04 -1.26 4.75
N VAL A 79 -14.73 -2.54 4.94
CA VAL A 79 -14.04 -3.35 3.93
C VAL A 79 -14.82 -3.46 2.62
N ASP A 80 -16.15 -3.45 2.65
CA ASP A 80 -17.00 -3.41 1.46
C ASP A 80 -16.74 -2.16 0.59
N ARG A 81 -16.43 -1.02 1.22
CA ARG A 81 -16.07 0.21 0.51
C ARG A 81 -14.65 0.16 -0.04
N VAL A 82 -13.73 -0.50 0.68
CA VAL A 82 -12.37 -0.72 0.20
C VAL A 82 -12.38 -1.58 -1.06
N GLU A 83 -13.09 -2.72 -1.04
CA GLU A 83 -13.24 -3.62 -2.18
C GLU A 83 -13.87 -2.94 -3.40
N ALA A 84 -14.89 -2.09 -3.17
CA ALA A 84 -15.50 -1.29 -4.23
C ALA A 84 -14.49 -0.36 -4.91
N VAL A 85 -13.72 0.41 -4.14
CA VAL A 85 -12.72 1.34 -4.71
C VAL A 85 -11.61 0.58 -5.44
N VAL A 86 -11.15 -0.55 -4.89
CA VAL A 86 -10.13 -1.43 -5.52
C VAL A 86 -10.62 -1.92 -6.88
N THR A 87 -11.87 -2.37 -6.94
CA THR A 87 -12.49 -2.85 -8.19
C THR A 87 -12.68 -1.72 -9.20
N GLU A 88 -13.26 -0.59 -8.78
CA GLU A 88 -13.54 0.58 -9.62
C GLU A 88 -12.26 1.21 -10.20
N SER A 89 -11.17 1.19 -9.42
CA SER A 89 -9.88 1.76 -9.83
C SER A 89 -9.03 0.79 -10.65
N GLY A 90 -9.50 -0.46 -10.82
CA GLY A 90 -8.78 -1.50 -11.55
C GLY A 90 -7.45 -1.89 -10.91
N MET A 91 -7.36 -1.80 -9.58
CA MET A 91 -6.21 -2.27 -8.82
C MET A 91 -6.22 -3.80 -8.84
N ASP A 92 -5.09 -4.40 -9.21
CA ASP A 92 -4.92 -5.84 -9.36
C ASP A 92 -3.61 -6.32 -8.69
N GLU A 93 -2.89 -5.42 -8.02
CA GLU A 93 -1.79 -5.71 -7.12
C GLU A 93 -2.29 -6.13 -5.73
N PRO A 94 -1.43 -6.74 -4.88
CA PRO A 94 -1.75 -7.01 -3.49
C PRO A 94 -2.15 -5.73 -2.74
N VAL A 95 -3.30 -5.78 -2.06
CA VAL A 95 -3.79 -4.68 -1.23
C VAL A 95 -3.91 -5.12 0.23
N ALA A 96 -3.08 -4.55 1.10
CA ALA A 96 -3.19 -4.71 2.54
C ALA A 96 -4.23 -3.74 3.12
N ILE A 97 -5.06 -4.19 4.05
CA ILE A 97 -6.02 -3.37 4.80
C ILE A 97 -5.52 -3.21 6.23
N ASP A 98 -5.22 -1.99 6.66
CA ASP A 98 -4.72 -1.65 8.00
C ASP A 98 -5.83 -1.06 8.89
N ASN A 99 -6.91 -1.81 9.11
CA ASN A 99 -8.02 -1.30 9.93
C ASN A 99 -7.69 -1.22 11.43
N ALA A 100 -6.63 -1.90 11.87
CA ALA A 100 -6.19 -1.88 13.26
C ALA A 100 -5.21 -0.72 13.56
N HIS A 101 -4.81 0.07 12.55
CA HIS A 101 -3.74 1.05 12.66
C HIS A 101 -2.49 0.47 13.33
N ALA A 102 -2.18 -0.78 13.00
CA ALA A 102 -1.04 -1.41 13.62
C ALA A 102 0.20 -0.62 13.19
N GLU A 103 1.02 -0.18 14.14
CA GLU A 103 2.33 0.46 13.88
C GLU A 103 3.29 -0.45 13.05
N ALA A 104 2.81 -1.64 12.68
CA ALA A 104 3.51 -2.73 12.04
C ALA A 104 3.85 -2.51 10.56
N PHE A 105 3.37 -1.45 9.89
CA PHE A 105 3.89 -1.11 8.56
C PHE A 105 5.31 -0.54 8.59
N GLY A 106 5.99 -0.44 9.74
CA GLY A 106 7.41 -0.08 9.89
C GLY A 106 7.80 1.29 9.29
N ILE A 107 6.87 2.00 8.69
CA ILE A 107 7.01 3.39 8.28
C ILE A 107 6.74 4.19 9.53
N ALA A 108 7.81 4.42 10.30
CA ALA A 108 7.87 5.61 11.12
C ALA A 108 7.74 6.81 10.17
N LEU A 109 6.51 7.21 9.85
CA LEU A 109 6.20 8.58 9.43
C LEU A 109 6.62 9.40 10.64
N GLY A 110 7.90 9.79 10.66
CA GLY A 110 8.50 10.45 11.80
C GLY A 110 7.63 11.61 12.18
N ARG A 111 6.84 11.46 13.26
CA ARG A 111 6.38 12.59 14.03
C ARG A 111 7.65 13.16 14.60
N ARG A 112 8.30 14.06 13.85
CA ARG A 112 9.24 15.01 14.46
C ARG A 112 8.41 15.70 15.51
N GLY A 113 8.59 15.26 16.76
CA GLY A 113 7.98 15.89 17.90
C GLY A 113 8.29 17.37 17.81
N ALA A 114 7.25 18.17 17.80
CA ALA A 114 7.36 19.53 18.29
C ALA A 114 7.78 19.43 19.76
N ARG A 115 9.06 19.73 20.02
CA ARG A 115 9.55 20.44 21.19
C ARG A 115 10.99 20.87 20.97
#